data_AF-A0A438GPN5-F1
#
_entry.id   AF-A0A438GPN5-F1
#
_cell.length_a   1.000
_cell.length_b   1.000
_cell.length_c   1.000
_cell.angle_alpha   90.00
_cell.angle_beta   90.00
_cell.angle_gamma   90.00
#
_symmetry.space_group_name_H-M   'P 1'
#
loop_
_entity.id
_entity.type
_entity.pdbx_description
1 polymer ?
#
loop_
_entity_poly.entity_id
_entity_poly.type
_entity_poly.pdbx_seq_one_letter_code
_entity_poly.pdbx_strand_id
1 'polypeptide(L)'
;MALFRNTLKKLLSSSEAAIINLPCLHTRKCNYVNVYMKWKKDSYYDSIPHILYSPFLKPITSLTNIISQYPNACIPVSAVSKRGLELDVPVKVARFLRLYPSIFEEFVGPQYNHPWFRLTPQALALHEEERAVYCDRKKDIWMRLKKLILMSRGRVLPLRVIQGLRWYLGLPESSIDEGFDSDLGFELVEMEDGEKGLGVVSDERVLSVMEMNAMEKGTRDDEEGSIEAIEFPLYPSKGLRLKRKIENWIDEFQKAPYVSPYEDSSNLDPTSDASEKRVVSVLHELLSIFVEHSAERKKLLCLRNSWGCRRSLQSKLRHRGPSALECKKEVCQVDEGVGSDIEEQEDEDQRCSS
;
A
#
# COMPACT_ATOMS: atom_id res chain seq x y z
N MET A 1 26.37 69.04 -6.99
CA MET A 1 26.22 67.84 -7.85
C MET A 1 27.13 66.66 -7.51
N ALA A 2 28.19 66.80 -6.68
CA ALA A 2 28.99 65.66 -6.20
C ALA A 2 28.65 65.21 -4.75
N LEU A 3 27.96 66.04 -3.97
CA LEU A 3 27.63 65.75 -2.55
C LEU A 3 26.30 65.00 -2.33
N PHE A 4 25.45 64.86 -3.36
CA PHE A 4 24.18 64.11 -3.26
C PHE A 4 24.33 62.62 -3.67
N ARG A 5 25.40 62.26 -4.37
CA ARG A 5 25.69 60.86 -4.77
C ARG A 5 26.31 60.02 -3.64
N ASN A 6 27.02 60.66 -2.70
CA ASN A 6 27.74 59.93 -1.65
C ASN A 6 26.88 59.61 -0.41
N THR A 7 25.77 60.31 -0.19
CA THR A 7 24.77 59.97 0.84
C THR A 7 23.88 58.79 0.43
N LEU A 8 23.53 58.67 -0.86
CA LEU A 8 22.77 57.53 -1.38
C LEU A 8 23.55 56.20 -1.37
N LYS A 9 24.87 56.23 -1.64
CA LYS A 9 25.71 55.01 -1.53
C LYS A 9 25.89 54.53 -0.09
N LYS A 10 25.82 55.42 0.90
CA LYS A 10 25.99 55.07 2.33
C LYS A 10 24.70 54.52 2.96
N LEU A 11 23.53 54.90 2.43
CA LEU A 11 22.24 54.32 2.80
C LEU A 11 21.98 52.95 2.14
N LEU A 12 22.62 52.68 0.99
CA LEU A 12 22.52 51.39 0.30
C LEU A 12 23.51 50.32 0.80
N SER A 13 24.47 50.66 1.67
CA SER A 13 25.47 49.70 2.20
C SER A 13 25.32 49.38 3.69
N SER A 14 24.29 49.89 4.37
CA SER A 14 24.11 49.74 5.83
C SER A 14 22.75 49.16 6.24
N SER A 15 21.96 48.69 5.27
CA SER A 15 20.83 47.82 5.57
C SER A 15 21.20 46.40 5.12
N GLU A 16 21.90 45.68 6.00
CA GLU A 16 21.63 44.24 6.18
C GLU A 16 20.15 44.14 6.55
N ALA A 17 19.30 44.20 5.52
CA ALA A 17 17.90 43.95 5.66
C ALA A 17 17.81 42.48 6.03
N ALA A 18 17.47 42.24 7.31
CA ALA A 18 16.84 41.01 7.74
C ALA A 18 16.00 40.48 6.58
N ILE A 19 16.35 39.30 6.09
CA ILE A 19 15.45 38.53 5.23
C ILE A 19 14.28 38.18 6.16
N ILE A 20 13.34 39.11 6.25
CA ILE A 20 12.01 38.87 6.73
C ILE A 20 11.51 37.80 5.77
N ASN A 21 11.49 36.56 6.25
CA ASN A 21 10.80 35.45 5.61
C ASN A 21 9.35 35.92 5.40
N LEU A 22 9.07 36.49 4.22
CA LEU A 22 7.70 36.65 3.77
C LEU A 22 7.10 35.25 3.79
N PRO A 23 5.96 35.01 4.44
CA PRO A 23 5.28 33.73 4.31
C PRO A 23 5.03 33.52 2.82
N CYS A 24 5.67 32.50 2.27
CA CYS A 24 5.40 31.97 0.94
C CYS A 24 3.88 31.95 0.74
N LEU A 25 3.37 32.85 -0.08
CA LEU A 25 1.98 32.80 -0.54
C LEU A 25 1.91 31.66 -1.54
N HIS A 26 1.85 30.42 -1.03
CA HIS A 26 1.66 29.24 -1.86
C HIS A 26 0.26 29.32 -2.47
N THR A 27 0.18 29.85 -3.68
CA THR A 27 -1.08 29.93 -4.41
C THR A 27 -1.37 28.56 -4.98
N ARG A 28 -2.28 27.83 -4.33
CA ARG A 28 -2.79 26.54 -4.81
C ARG A 28 -3.35 26.70 -6.23
N LYS A 29 -2.73 26.02 -7.20
CA LYS A 29 -3.19 26.04 -8.60
C LYS A 29 -4.19 24.90 -8.84
N CYS A 30 -4.00 23.76 -8.18
CA CYS A 30 -4.86 22.59 -8.30
C CYS A 30 -5.91 22.57 -7.18
N ASN A 31 -7.00 23.32 -7.32
CA ASN A 31 -8.17 23.10 -6.47
C ASN A 31 -8.85 21.79 -6.85
N TYR A 32 -8.94 20.85 -5.90
CA TYR A 32 -9.68 19.59 -6.08
C TYR A 32 -11.05 19.87 -6.69
N VAL A 33 -11.27 19.41 -7.92
CA VAL A 33 -12.54 19.63 -8.60
C VAL A 33 -13.53 18.57 -8.14
N ASN A 34 -14.53 18.99 -7.36
CA ASN A 34 -15.66 18.13 -7.01
C ASN A 34 -16.54 17.91 -8.26
N VAL A 35 -16.09 17.04 -9.17
CA VAL A 35 -16.87 16.61 -10.33
C VAL A 35 -17.51 15.29 -10.01
N TYR A 36 -18.84 15.27 -9.95
CA TYR A 36 -19.58 14.02 -9.90
C TYR A 36 -19.41 13.26 -11.23
N MET A 37 -18.72 12.11 -11.18
CA MET A 37 -18.68 11.11 -12.25
C MET A 37 -19.58 9.95 -11.88
N LYS A 38 -20.49 9.59 -12.81
CA LYS A 38 -21.33 8.40 -12.66
C LYS A 38 -20.42 7.17 -12.73
N TRP A 39 -20.46 6.34 -11.70
CA TRP A 39 -19.75 5.06 -11.68
C TRP A 39 -20.11 4.23 -12.91
N LYS A 40 -19.09 3.83 -13.67
CA LYS A 40 -19.21 2.72 -14.62
C LYS A 40 -18.59 1.50 -13.93
N LYS A 41 -19.35 0.41 -13.89
CA LYS A 41 -18.85 -0.89 -13.46
C LYS A 41 -17.79 -1.32 -14.46
N ASP A 42 -16.59 -1.64 -13.98
CA ASP A 42 -15.55 -2.20 -14.83
C ASP A 42 -15.49 -3.70 -14.59
N SER A 43 -15.98 -4.47 -15.58
CA SER A 43 -16.06 -5.93 -15.47
C SER A 43 -14.69 -6.58 -15.34
N TYR A 44 -13.63 -5.95 -15.85
CA TYR A 44 -12.28 -6.47 -15.76
C TYR A 44 -11.81 -6.46 -14.32
N TYR A 45 -11.76 -5.27 -13.69
CA TYR A 45 -11.31 -5.15 -12.29
C TYR A 45 -12.25 -5.82 -11.28
N ASP A 46 -13.54 -5.99 -11.59
CA ASP A 46 -14.48 -6.72 -10.71
C ASP A 46 -14.30 -8.25 -10.78
N SER A 47 -13.59 -8.76 -11.77
CA SER A 47 -13.37 -10.19 -12.00
C SER A 47 -12.02 -10.70 -11.50
N ILE A 48 -11.17 -9.80 -11.00
CA ILE A 48 -9.83 -10.12 -10.54
C ILE A 48 -9.89 -11.13 -9.38
N PRO A 49 -9.40 -12.37 -9.55
CA PRO A 49 -9.61 -13.46 -8.59
C PRO A 49 -9.09 -13.16 -7.19
N HIS A 50 -7.92 -12.54 -7.04
CA HIS A 50 -7.35 -12.27 -5.71
C HIS A 50 -8.21 -11.30 -4.90
N ILE A 51 -8.82 -10.30 -5.53
CA ILE A 51 -9.74 -9.35 -4.83
C ILE A 51 -10.97 -10.08 -4.29
N LEU A 52 -11.45 -11.11 -5.00
CA LEU A 52 -12.64 -11.87 -4.62
C LEU A 52 -12.34 -12.96 -3.58
N TYR A 53 -11.18 -13.61 -3.66
CA TYR A 53 -10.85 -14.77 -2.83
C TYR A 53 -9.99 -14.45 -1.61
N SER A 54 -9.22 -13.36 -1.60
CA SER A 54 -8.36 -12.93 -0.48
C SER A 54 -9.07 -12.94 0.89
N PRO A 55 -10.33 -12.45 1.02
CA PRO A 55 -11.06 -12.50 2.30
C PRO A 55 -11.34 -13.92 2.80
N PHE A 56 -11.44 -14.91 1.92
CA PHE A 56 -11.66 -16.31 2.27
C PHE A 56 -10.35 -17.06 2.52
N LEU A 57 -9.29 -16.70 1.81
CA LEU A 57 -7.97 -17.29 1.98
C LEU A 57 -7.38 -16.97 3.35
N LYS A 58 -7.57 -15.75 3.85
CA LYS A 58 -7.00 -15.35 5.13
C LYS A 58 -7.41 -16.27 6.31
N PRO A 59 -8.71 -16.55 6.57
CA PRO A 59 -9.09 -17.49 7.62
C PRO A 59 -8.59 -18.93 7.36
N ILE A 60 -8.55 -19.36 6.10
CA ILE A 60 -8.04 -20.69 5.72
C ILE A 60 -6.57 -20.81 6.09
N THR A 61 -5.72 -19.89 5.62
CA THR A 61 -4.28 -19.87 5.89
C THR A 61 -4.00 -19.77 7.38
N SER A 62 -4.72 -18.91 8.12
CA SER A 62 -4.56 -18.82 9.57
C SER A 62 -4.90 -20.14 10.29
N LEU A 63 -5.97 -20.82 9.89
CA LEU A 63 -6.32 -22.13 10.46
C LEU A 63 -5.30 -23.21 10.08
N THR A 64 -4.81 -23.21 8.83
CA THR A 64 -3.75 -24.12 8.38
C THR A 64 -2.49 -23.96 9.22
N ASN A 65 -2.04 -22.73 9.47
CA ASN A 65 -0.89 -22.43 10.32
C ASN A 65 -1.08 -22.91 11.76
N ILE A 66 -2.27 -22.73 12.33
CA ILE A 66 -2.57 -23.20 13.70
C ILE A 66 -2.55 -24.73 13.78
N ILE A 67 -3.12 -25.41 12.77
CA ILE A 67 -3.16 -26.87 12.73
C ILE A 67 -1.76 -27.44 12.54
N SER A 68 -0.94 -26.86 11.67
CA SER A 68 0.43 -27.34 11.40
C SER A 68 1.37 -27.18 12.60
N GLN A 69 1.14 -26.18 13.45
CA GLN A 69 1.89 -25.99 14.70
C GLN A 69 1.47 -26.97 15.82
N TYR A 70 0.30 -27.61 15.70
CA TYR A 70 -0.18 -28.57 16.68
C TYR A 70 0.53 -29.93 16.52
N PRO A 71 0.76 -30.69 17.60
CA PRO A 71 1.36 -32.02 17.51
C PRO A 71 0.58 -32.93 16.54
N ASN A 72 1.31 -33.63 15.66
CA ASN A 72 0.75 -34.49 14.60
C ASN A 72 -0.12 -33.76 13.55
N ALA A 73 0.01 -32.43 13.43
CA ALA A 73 -0.77 -31.61 12.49
C ALA A 73 -2.29 -31.82 12.62
N CYS A 74 -2.77 -32.02 13.85
CA CYS A 74 -4.18 -32.24 14.14
C CYS A 74 -4.62 -31.50 15.41
N ILE A 75 -5.86 -31.01 15.40
CA ILE A 75 -6.37 -30.15 16.47
C ILE A 75 -7.80 -30.54 16.86
N PRO A 76 -8.13 -30.57 18.17
CA PRO A 76 -9.53 -30.65 18.59
C PRO A 76 -10.26 -29.34 18.24
N VAL A 77 -11.50 -29.44 17.76
CA VAL A 77 -12.28 -28.24 17.41
C VAL A 77 -12.43 -27.27 18.58
N SER A 78 -12.41 -27.77 19.82
CA SER A 78 -12.54 -26.97 21.04
C SER A 78 -11.42 -25.92 21.17
N ALA A 79 -10.20 -26.22 20.69
CA ALA A 79 -9.06 -25.31 20.76
C ALA A 79 -9.21 -24.07 19.87
N VAL A 80 -9.95 -24.18 18.76
CA VAL A 80 -10.16 -23.07 17.79
C VAL A 80 -11.59 -22.53 17.78
N SER A 81 -12.57 -23.25 18.33
CA SER A 81 -14.00 -22.92 18.25
C SER A 81 -14.36 -21.51 18.74
N LYS A 82 -13.63 -20.99 19.74
CA LYS A 82 -13.86 -19.67 20.34
C LYS A 82 -13.09 -18.54 19.65
N ARG A 83 -12.16 -18.86 18.75
CA ARG A 83 -11.27 -17.91 18.06
C ARG A 83 -11.82 -17.39 16.73
N GLY A 84 -13.11 -17.63 16.43
CA GLY A 84 -13.70 -17.26 15.14
C GLY A 84 -13.57 -15.76 14.79
N LEU A 85 -13.74 -14.87 15.78
CA LEU A 85 -13.59 -13.42 15.58
C LEU A 85 -12.13 -13.01 15.33
N GLU A 86 -11.18 -13.66 16.00
CA GLU A 86 -9.74 -13.41 15.85
C GLU A 86 -9.24 -13.83 14.46
N LEU A 87 -9.80 -14.94 13.95
CA LEU A 87 -9.43 -15.54 12.67
C LEU A 87 -10.26 -15.02 11.48
N ASP A 88 -11.09 -13.98 11.69
CA ASP A 88 -12.00 -13.42 10.68
C ASP A 88 -12.92 -14.49 10.03
N VAL A 89 -13.29 -15.54 10.77
CA VAL A 89 -14.14 -16.63 10.25
C VAL A 89 -15.61 -16.19 10.27
N PRO A 90 -16.33 -16.20 9.13
CA PRO A 90 -17.69 -15.65 9.03
C PRO A 90 -18.78 -16.51 9.68
N VAL A 91 -18.46 -17.77 10.01
CA VAL A 91 -19.37 -18.76 10.61
C VAL A 91 -18.70 -19.46 11.80
N LYS A 92 -19.41 -20.36 12.48
CA LYS A 92 -18.78 -21.20 13.51
C LYS A 92 -17.60 -21.97 12.92
N VAL A 93 -16.44 -21.96 13.58
CA VAL A 93 -15.19 -22.56 13.07
C VAL A 93 -15.37 -24.02 12.62
N ALA A 94 -16.09 -24.83 13.40
CA ALA A 94 -16.40 -26.22 13.02
C ALA A 94 -17.16 -26.33 11.69
N ARG A 95 -18.11 -25.41 11.46
CA ARG A 95 -18.85 -25.36 10.19
C ARG A 95 -17.95 -24.86 9.07
N PHE A 96 -17.09 -23.88 9.33
CA PHE A 96 -16.15 -23.35 8.36
C PHE A 96 -15.18 -24.43 7.84
N LEU A 97 -14.56 -25.19 8.74
CA LEU A 97 -13.64 -26.27 8.37
C LEU A 97 -14.30 -27.30 7.44
N ARG A 98 -15.57 -27.66 7.72
CA ARG A 98 -16.37 -28.57 6.89
C ARG A 98 -16.74 -28.02 5.50
N LEU A 99 -16.65 -26.71 5.27
CA LEU A 99 -16.89 -26.12 3.94
C LEU A 99 -15.72 -26.37 2.98
N TYR A 100 -14.53 -26.71 3.50
CA TYR A 100 -13.30 -26.89 2.71
C TYR A 100 -12.69 -28.29 2.93
N PRO A 101 -13.40 -29.37 2.56
CA PRO A 101 -12.94 -30.75 2.78
C PRO A 101 -11.67 -31.13 1.99
N SER A 102 -11.32 -30.37 0.96
CA SER A 102 -10.04 -30.53 0.25
C SER A 102 -8.84 -30.11 1.10
N ILE A 103 -9.05 -29.27 2.11
CA ILE A 103 -8.00 -28.71 2.99
C ILE A 103 -8.06 -29.36 4.37
N PHE A 104 -9.27 -29.45 4.95
CA PHE A 104 -9.47 -29.93 6.32
C PHE A 104 -10.22 -31.25 6.33
N GLU A 105 -9.61 -32.26 6.96
CA GLU A 105 -10.21 -33.57 7.18
C GLU A 105 -10.72 -33.69 8.62
N GLU A 106 -12.00 -34.00 8.77
CA GLU A 106 -12.62 -34.25 10.08
C GLU A 106 -12.47 -35.73 10.47
N PHE A 107 -12.06 -35.99 11.71
CA PHE A 107 -11.96 -37.34 12.27
C PHE A 107 -12.36 -37.36 13.75
N VAL A 108 -12.62 -38.56 14.27
CA VAL A 108 -12.94 -38.74 15.70
C VAL A 108 -11.65 -38.72 16.51
N GLY A 109 -11.54 -37.77 17.42
CA GLY A 109 -10.34 -37.61 18.22
C GLY A 109 -10.12 -38.72 19.26
N PRO A 110 -8.90 -38.84 19.77
CA PRO A 110 -8.56 -39.81 20.83
C PRO A 110 -9.25 -39.52 22.17
N GLN A 111 -9.76 -38.29 22.37
CA GLN A 111 -10.37 -37.85 23.61
C GLN A 111 -11.81 -37.34 23.39
N TYR A 112 -12.73 -37.78 24.25
CA TYR A 112 -14.08 -37.26 24.44
C TYR A 112 -15.05 -37.32 23.23
N ASN A 113 -14.76 -38.11 22.20
CA ASN A 113 -15.59 -38.20 20.97
C ASN A 113 -15.91 -36.84 20.33
N HIS A 114 -15.08 -35.84 20.56
CA HIS A 114 -15.21 -34.54 19.91
C HIS A 114 -14.58 -34.58 18.51
N PRO A 115 -15.07 -33.76 17.57
CA PRO A 115 -14.50 -33.72 16.23
C PRO A 115 -13.12 -33.07 16.27
N TRP A 116 -12.16 -33.73 15.64
CA TRP A 116 -10.82 -33.23 15.40
C TRP A 116 -10.66 -32.95 13.92
N PHE A 117 -9.76 -32.03 13.62
CA PHE A 117 -9.44 -31.65 12.25
C PHE A 117 -7.94 -31.79 12.03
N ARG A 118 -7.56 -32.31 10.87
CA ARG A 118 -6.18 -32.34 10.38
C ARG A 118 -6.12 -31.77 8.97
N LEU A 119 -4.92 -31.42 8.51
CA LEU A 119 -4.70 -31.07 7.11
C LEU A 119 -4.71 -32.33 6.24
N THR A 120 -5.27 -32.21 5.04
CA THR A 120 -5.09 -33.24 4.02
C THR A 120 -3.61 -33.30 3.59
N PRO A 121 -3.12 -34.43 3.04
CA PRO A 121 -1.74 -34.51 2.56
C PRO A 121 -1.40 -33.45 1.50
N GLN A 122 -2.38 -33.10 0.65
CA GLN A 122 -2.22 -32.06 -0.36
C GLN A 122 -2.10 -30.66 0.27
N ALA A 123 -2.94 -30.36 1.27
CA ALA A 123 -2.85 -29.08 1.98
C ALA A 123 -1.58 -28.95 2.80
N LEU A 124 -1.09 -30.06 3.37
CA LEU A 124 0.18 -30.08 4.09
C LEU A 124 1.36 -29.80 3.13
N ALA A 125 1.39 -30.45 1.97
CA ALA A 125 2.42 -30.20 0.95
C ALA A 125 2.41 -28.74 0.47
N LEU A 126 1.23 -28.16 0.21
CA LEU A 126 1.09 -26.75 -0.14
C LEU A 126 1.58 -25.82 0.99
N HIS A 127 1.29 -26.16 2.24
CA HIS A 127 1.78 -25.39 3.38
C HIS A 127 3.31 -25.44 3.50
N GLU A 128 3.93 -26.59 3.22
CA GLU A 128 5.40 -26.73 3.20
C GLU A 128 6.02 -25.91 2.06
N GLU A 129 5.42 -25.91 0.87
CA GLU A 129 5.82 -25.07 -0.26
C GLU A 129 5.72 -23.58 0.10
N GLU A 130 4.60 -23.16 0.71
CA GLU A 130 4.41 -21.78 1.19
C GLU A 130 5.54 -21.37 2.16
N ARG A 131 5.90 -22.26 3.10
CA ARG A 131 7.01 -22.04 4.04
C ARG A 131 8.36 -21.93 3.35
N ALA A 132 8.63 -22.75 2.33
CA ALA A 132 9.86 -22.67 1.55
C ALA A 132 9.98 -21.31 0.85
N VAL A 133 8.89 -20.86 0.20
CA VAL A 133 8.83 -19.54 -0.44
C VAL A 133 9.06 -18.42 0.58
N TYR A 134 8.49 -18.51 1.78
CA TYR A 134 8.75 -17.52 2.84
C TYR A 134 10.23 -17.46 3.25
N CYS A 135 10.89 -18.61 3.38
CA CYS A 135 12.31 -18.65 3.71
C CYS A 135 13.16 -17.99 2.62
N ASP A 136 12.90 -18.32 1.36
CA ASP A 136 13.63 -17.79 0.20
C ASP A 136 13.42 -16.28 0.02
N ARG A 137 12.19 -15.81 0.29
CA ARG A 137 11.77 -14.40 0.11
C ARG A 137 11.78 -13.59 1.41
N LYS A 138 12.35 -14.13 2.49
CA LYS A 138 12.33 -13.49 3.82
C LYS A 138 12.77 -12.03 3.73
N LYS A 139 13.91 -11.76 3.10
CA LYS A 139 14.46 -10.40 2.96
C LYS A 139 13.49 -9.46 2.24
N ASP A 140 12.90 -9.88 1.13
CA ASP A 140 11.96 -9.06 0.35
C ASP A 140 10.71 -8.69 1.16
N ILE A 141 10.19 -9.64 1.93
CA ILE A 141 9.02 -9.43 2.81
C ILE A 141 9.33 -8.40 3.90
N TRP A 142 10.47 -8.54 4.57
CA TRP A 142 10.89 -7.58 5.58
C TRP A 142 11.21 -6.20 4.98
N MET A 143 11.72 -6.14 3.75
CA MET A 143 11.92 -4.88 3.05
C MET A 143 10.60 -4.15 2.77
N ARG A 144 9.49 -4.87 2.51
CA ARG A 144 8.15 -4.25 2.43
C ARG A 144 7.75 -3.61 3.75
N LEU A 145 8.00 -4.28 4.88
CA LEU A 145 7.75 -3.71 6.21
C LEU A 145 8.64 -2.49 6.48
N LYS A 146 9.94 -2.57 6.14
CA LYS A 146 10.90 -1.46 6.27
C LYS A 146 10.40 -0.24 5.49
N LYS A 147 10.01 -0.43 4.24
CA LYS A 147 9.40 0.61 3.38
C LYS A 147 8.16 1.23 4.01
N LEU A 148 7.23 0.42 4.53
CA LEU A 148 6.03 0.90 5.21
C LEU A 148 6.37 1.83 6.40
N ILE A 149 7.36 1.46 7.20
CA ILE A 149 7.77 2.24 8.37
C ILE A 149 8.49 3.52 7.94
N LEU A 150 9.34 3.48 6.90
CA LEU A 150 10.01 4.66 6.36
C LEU A 150 9.05 5.71 5.80
N MET A 151 7.89 5.31 5.27
CA MET A 151 6.82 6.23 4.87
C MET A 151 6.09 6.89 6.04
N SER A 152 6.31 6.39 7.27
CA SER A 152 5.63 6.86 8.47
C SER A 152 6.36 8.03 9.13
N ARG A 153 5.60 8.92 9.79
CA ARG A 153 6.18 10.05 10.51
C ARG A 153 7.11 9.56 11.61
N GLY A 154 8.28 10.19 11.70
CA GLY A 154 9.31 9.79 12.66
C GLY A 154 9.91 8.40 12.39
N ARG A 155 9.60 7.77 11.24
CA ARG A 155 10.06 6.42 10.86
C ARG A 155 9.75 5.37 11.93
N VAL A 156 8.59 5.51 12.60
CA VAL A 156 8.08 4.59 13.61
C VAL A 156 6.62 4.27 13.31
N LEU A 157 6.21 3.02 13.49
CA LEU A 157 4.83 2.59 13.33
C LEU A 157 4.36 1.73 14.52
N PRO A 158 3.15 1.96 15.10
CA PRO A 158 2.64 1.14 16.19
C PRO A 158 2.52 -0.34 15.79
N LEU A 159 2.87 -1.27 16.68
CA LEU A 159 2.80 -2.71 16.41
C LEU A 159 1.37 -3.15 16.07
N ARG A 160 0.36 -2.54 16.69
CA ARG A 160 -1.06 -2.80 16.38
C ARG A 160 -1.40 -2.50 14.92
N VAL A 161 -0.82 -1.46 14.33
CA VAL A 161 -1.03 -1.10 12.93
C VAL A 161 -0.35 -2.12 12.02
N ILE A 162 0.89 -2.51 12.34
CA ILE A 162 1.63 -3.55 11.61
C ILE A 162 0.85 -4.88 11.62
N GLN A 163 0.37 -5.31 12.79
CA GLN A 163 -0.45 -6.51 12.92
C GLN A 163 -1.73 -6.44 12.08
N GLY A 164 -2.36 -5.26 11.99
CA GLY A 164 -3.53 -5.04 11.15
C GLY A 164 -3.27 -5.13 9.64
N LEU A 165 -2.01 -4.92 9.22
CA LEU A 165 -1.59 -4.91 7.81
C LEU A 165 -0.78 -6.15 7.39
N ARG A 166 -0.46 -7.05 8.33
CA ARG A 166 0.39 -8.23 8.11
C ARG A 166 0.00 -9.06 6.89
N TRP A 167 -1.31 -9.25 6.66
CA TRP A 167 -1.85 -10.01 5.55
C TRP A 167 -1.45 -9.39 4.21
N TYR A 168 -1.58 -8.07 4.08
CA TYR A 168 -1.25 -7.35 2.85
C TYR A 168 0.26 -7.32 2.59
N LEU A 169 1.08 -7.31 3.65
CA LEU A 169 2.53 -7.35 3.53
C LEU A 169 3.08 -8.76 3.23
N GLY A 170 2.27 -9.80 3.43
CA GLY A 170 2.72 -11.19 3.37
C GLY A 170 3.60 -11.57 4.57
N LEU A 171 3.40 -10.95 5.72
CA LEU A 171 4.13 -11.28 6.94
C LEU A 171 3.56 -12.57 7.57
N PRO A 172 4.41 -13.54 7.93
CA PRO A 172 3.95 -14.78 8.56
C PRO A 172 3.41 -14.51 9.97
N GLU A 173 2.44 -15.33 10.39
CA GLU A 173 1.71 -15.15 11.65
C GLU A 173 2.63 -15.07 12.88
N SER A 174 3.73 -15.82 12.89
CA SER A 174 4.68 -15.90 14.01
C SER A 174 5.77 -14.83 14.01
N SER A 175 5.88 -14.01 12.96
CA SER A 175 7.00 -13.06 12.79
C SER A 175 7.11 -11.99 13.87
N ILE A 176 5.99 -11.55 14.44
CA ILE A 176 5.98 -10.46 15.44
C ILE A 176 6.41 -11.00 16.81
N ASP A 177 6.09 -12.27 17.10
CA ASP A 177 6.38 -12.91 18.39
C ASP A 177 7.80 -13.51 18.42
N GLU A 178 8.33 -13.92 17.27
CA GLU A 178 9.70 -14.47 17.12
C GLU A 178 10.81 -13.40 17.22
N GLY A 179 10.43 -12.12 17.21
CA GLY A 179 11.34 -10.99 17.32
C GLY A 179 11.78 -10.43 15.96
N PHE A 180 12.09 -9.14 15.95
CA PHE A 180 12.55 -8.45 14.74
C PHE A 180 14.03 -8.71 14.52
N ASP A 181 14.37 -9.09 13.29
CA ASP A 181 15.75 -9.34 12.89
C ASP A 181 16.55 -8.02 12.97
N SER A 182 17.49 -7.95 13.92
CA SER A 182 18.29 -6.74 14.15
C SER A 182 19.16 -6.39 12.94
N ASP A 183 19.51 -7.39 12.12
CA ASP A 183 20.30 -7.21 10.90
C ASP A 183 19.55 -6.41 9.82
N LEU A 184 18.22 -6.26 9.97
CA LEU A 184 17.38 -5.51 9.03
C LEU A 184 17.14 -4.05 9.47
N GLY A 185 17.76 -3.62 10.59
CA GLY A 185 17.72 -2.23 11.07
C GLY A 185 16.42 -1.84 11.77
N PHE A 186 15.71 -2.82 12.35
CA PHE A 186 14.50 -2.59 13.13
C PHE A 186 14.82 -2.34 14.60
N GLU A 187 14.12 -1.39 15.21
CA GLU A 187 14.24 -1.06 16.63
C GLU A 187 12.87 -1.02 17.29
N LEU A 188 12.71 -1.66 18.45
CA LEU A 188 11.51 -1.52 19.26
C LEU A 188 11.55 -0.19 20.03
N VAL A 189 10.54 0.65 19.81
CA VAL A 189 10.44 1.98 20.41
C VAL A 189 9.21 2.04 21.30
N GLU A 190 9.36 2.60 22.50
CA GLU A 190 8.23 2.91 23.37
C GLU A 190 7.64 4.28 22.98
N MET A 191 6.34 4.30 22.64
CA MET A 191 5.66 5.51 22.18
C MET A 191 5.03 6.27 23.36
N GLU A 192 4.71 7.55 23.16
CA GLU A 192 4.16 8.45 24.21
C GLU A 192 2.90 7.89 24.91
N ASP A 193 2.10 7.09 24.20
CA ASP A 193 0.86 6.49 24.70
C ASP A 193 1.10 5.18 25.52
N GLY A 194 2.36 4.79 25.73
CA GLY A 194 2.74 3.49 26.32
C GLY A 194 2.56 2.29 25.38
N GLU A 195 2.13 2.52 24.13
CA GLU A 195 2.13 1.49 23.09
C GLU A 195 3.56 1.25 22.58
N LYS A 196 3.86 -0.01 22.21
CA LYS A 196 5.10 -0.35 21.53
C LYS A 196 4.98 -0.10 20.02
N GLY A 197 6.00 0.54 19.47
CA GLY A 197 6.17 0.77 18.04
C GLY A 197 7.42 0.06 17.51
N LEU A 198 7.47 -0.06 16.19
CA LEU A 198 8.65 -0.51 15.46
C LEU A 198 9.21 0.66 14.66
N GLY A 199 10.45 1.02 14.95
CA GLY A 199 11.24 2.01 14.24
C GLY A 199 12.18 1.37 13.22
N VAL A 200 12.60 2.16 12.25
CA VAL A 200 13.67 1.80 11.31
C VAL A 200 14.78 2.85 11.38
N VAL A 201 15.98 2.39 11.70
CA VAL A 201 17.22 3.16 11.58
C VAL A 201 17.90 2.75 10.28
N SER A 202 17.91 3.65 9.30
CA SER A 202 18.49 3.38 7.99
C SER A 202 19.01 4.67 7.38
N ASP A 203 20.29 4.65 7.02
CA ASP A 203 20.96 5.74 6.28
C ASP A 203 20.88 5.55 4.76
N GLU A 204 20.47 4.36 4.32
CA GLU A 204 20.29 4.04 2.90
C GLU A 204 19.10 4.80 2.31
N ARG A 205 19.34 5.46 1.17
CA ARG A 205 18.28 6.09 0.37
C ARG A 205 17.45 5.01 -0.31
N VAL A 206 16.16 4.96 0.02
CA VAL A 206 15.19 4.08 -0.65
C VAL A 206 14.49 4.85 -1.76
N LEU A 207 14.46 4.27 -2.96
CA LEU A 207 13.73 4.81 -4.09
C LEU A 207 12.29 4.26 -4.11
N SER A 208 11.34 5.13 -4.43
CA SER A 208 9.96 4.73 -4.70
C SER A 208 9.81 4.12 -6.09
N VAL A 209 8.74 3.35 -6.31
CA VAL A 209 8.41 2.75 -7.61
C VAL A 209 8.36 3.80 -8.71
N MET A 210 7.80 4.97 -8.42
CA MET A 210 7.76 6.10 -9.36
C MET A 210 9.16 6.62 -9.70
N GLU A 211 10.05 6.69 -8.73
CA GLU A 211 11.44 7.12 -8.96
C GLU A 211 12.22 6.09 -9.78
N MET A 212 12.04 4.80 -9.50
CA MET A 212 12.64 3.72 -10.28
C MET A 212 12.15 3.73 -11.73
N ASN A 213 10.84 3.85 -11.94
CA ASN A 213 10.24 3.92 -13.27
C ASN A 213 10.72 5.16 -14.06
N ALA A 214 10.97 6.29 -13.39
CA ALA A 214 11.50 7.50 -14.02
C ALA A 214 12.97 7.32 -14.44
N MET A 215 13.79 6.66 -13.61
CA MET A 215 15.18 6.33 -13.94
C MET A 215 15.26 5.37 -15.13
N GLU A 216 14.44 4.31 -15.17
CA GLU A 216 14.40 3.36 -16.29
C GLU A 216 14.01 4.02 -17.61
N LYS A 217 13.18 5.07 -17.56
CA LYS A 217 12.76 5.86 -18.72
C LYS A 217 13.75 6.96 -19.11
N GLY A 218 14.86 7.12 -18.38
CA GLY A 218 15.85 8.19 -18.61
C GLY A 218 15.29 9.59 -18.36
N THR A 219 14.22 9.71 -17.56
CA THR A 219 13.58 10.99 -17.16
C THR A 219 14.08 11.46 -15.80
N ARG A 220 15.27 11.00 -15.41
CA ARG A 220 15.95 11.37 -14.18
C ARG A 220 17.44 11.06 -14.32
N ASP A 221 18.26 12.09 -14.40
CA ASP A 221 19.72 11.98 -14.31
C ASP A 221 20.17 12.24 -12.88
N ASP A 222 21.09 11.42 -12.35
CA ASP A 222 21.60 11.54 -10.98
C ASP A 222 22.46 12.82 -10.75
N GLU A 223 22.91 13.47 -11.82
CA GLU A 223 23.88 14.57 -11.78
C GLU A 223 23.27 15.96 -11.66
N GLU A 224 21.98 16.13 -12.00
CA GLU A 224 21.30 17.42 -11.96
C GLU A 224 20.10 17.29 -11.02
N GLY A 225 20.20 17.87 -9.82
CA GLY A 225 19.15 17.84 -8.78
C GLY A 225 17.85 18.56 -9.16
N SER A 226 17.47 18.58 -10.44
CA SER A 226 16.17 19.00 -10.91
C SER A 226 15.14 17.95 -10.46
N ILE A 227 14.21 18.40 -9.64
CA ILE A 227 13.00 17.66 -9.32
C ILE A 227 12.15 17.69 -10.59
N GLU A 228 12.50 16.88 -11.59
CA GLU A 228 11.62 16.67 -12.73
C GLU A 228 10.28 16.16 -12.21
N ALA A 229 9.20 16.69 -12.77
CA ALA A 229 7.86 16.32 -12.36
C ALA A 229 7.60 14.88 -12.77
N ILE A 230 7.84 13.92 -11.87
CA ILE A 230 7.54 12.51 -12.12
C ILE A 230 6.04 12.36 -12.33
N GLU A 231 5.65 11.90 -13.51
CA GLU A 231 4.25 11.71 -13.87
C GLU A 231 3.76 10.32 -13.48
N PHE A 232 2.54 10.25 -12.95
CA PHE A 232 1.87 8.98 -12.70
C PHE A 232 1.35 8.41 -14.02
N PRO A 233 1.59 7.12 -14.32
CA PRO A 233 0.95 6.48 -15.45
C PRO A 233 -0.57 6.49 -15.26
N LEU A 234 -1.32 6.71 -16.33
CA LEU A 234 -2.78 6.77 -16.30
C LEU A 234 -3.34 5.68 -17.21
N TYR A 235 -4.21 4.84 -16.66
CA TYR A 235 -4.85 3.73 -17.38
C TYR A 235 -6.38 3.93 -17.40
N PRO A 236 -6.91 4.90 -18.17
CA PRO A 236 -8.35 5.09 -18.25
C PRO A 236 -9.02 3.87 -18.91
N SER A 237 -10.10 3.36 -18.32
CA SER A 237 -10.87 2.24 -18.90
C SER A 237 -11.25 2.53 -20.35
N LYS A 238 -11.24 1.49 -21.21
CA LYS A 238 -11.61 1.61 -22.63
C LYS A 238 -12.97 2.31 -22.80
N GLY A 239 -12.98 3.38 -23.58
CA GLY A 239 -14.18 4.19 -23.84
C GLY A 239 -14.57 5.19 -22.74
N LEU A 240 -13.73 5.39 -21.71
CA LEU A 240 -13.91 6.46 -20.74
C LEU A 240 -13.58 7.81 -21.40
N ARG A 241 -14.59 8.70 -21.48
CA ARG A 241 -14.38 10.09 -21.89
C ARG A 241 -14.38 10.97 -20.65
N LEU A 242 -13.22 11.50 -20.29
CA LEU A 242 -13.09 12.44 -19.19
C LEU A 242 -13.76 13.76 -19.59
N LYS A 243 -14.29 14.48 -18.60
CA LYS A 243 -14.72 15.87 -18.84
C LYS A 243 -13.47 16.73 -18.97
N ARG A 244 -13.44 17.68 -19.90
CA ARG A 244 -12.31 18.62 -20.09
C ARG A 244 -11.77 19.25 -18.81
N LYS A 245 -12.66 19.58 -17.86
CA LYS A 245 -12.26 20.13 -16.55
C LYS A 245 -11.42 19.15 -15.72
N ILE A 246 -11.67 17.85 -15.87
CA ILE A 246 -10.92 16.78 -15.20
C ILE A 246 -9.59 16.55 -15.93
N GLU A 247 -9.60 16.50 -17.27
CA GLU A 247 -8.37 16.40 -18.07
C GLU A 247 -7.40 17.53 -17.72
N ASN A 248 -7.85 18.78 -17.78
CA ASN A 248 -7.04 19.94 -17.40
C ASN A 248 -6.54 19.86 -15.95
N TRP A 249 -7.34 19.32 -15.03
CA TRP A 249 -6.91 19.16 -13.64
C TRP A 249 -5.84 18.07 -13.50
N ILE A 250 -5.96 16.96 -14.23
CA ILE A 250 -4.94 15.91 -14.27
C ILE A 250 -3.64 16.49 -14.82
N ASP A 251 -3.69 17.24 -15.93
CA ASP A 251 -2.49 17.82 -16.55
C ASP A 251 -1.76 18.76 -15.59
N GLU A 252 -2.48 19.60 -14.86
CA GLU A 252 -1.88 20.48 -13.84
C GLU A 252 -1.37 19.69 -12.62
N PHE A 253 -2.08 18.62 -12.22
CA PHE A 253 -1.63 17.73 -11.15
C PHE A 253 -0.33 16.99 -11.51
N GLN A 254 -0.18 16.52 -12.76
CA GLN A 254 1.03 15.84 -13.23
C GLN A 254 2.24 16.77 -13.19
N LYS A 255 2.08 18.06 -13.48
CA LYS A 255 3.15 19.08 -13.41
C LYS A 255 3.58 19.46 -11.99
N ALA A 256 2.81 19.10 -10.96
CA ALA A 256 3.17 19.45 -9.59
C ALA A 256 4.50 18.76 -9.19
N PRO A 257 5.33 19.37 -8.32
CA PRO A 257 6.60 18.78 -7.89
C PRO A 257 6.38 17.41 -7.25
N TYR A 258 7.21 16.43 -7.63
CA TYR A 258 7.22 15.12 -6.98
C TYR A 258 8.05 15.19 -5.69
N VAL A 259 7.51 14.62 -4.62
CA VAL A 259 8.22 14.46 -3.34
C VAL A 259 8.19 12.98 -3.01
N SER A 260 9.34 12.39 -2.70
CA SER A 260 9.41 10.95 -2.44
C SER A 260 8.58 10.58 -1.20
N PRO A 261 7.89 9.43 -1.20
CA PRO A 261 7.23 8.86 -0.02
C PRO A 261 8.17 8.70 1.19
N TYR A 262 9.46 8.50 0.93
CA TYR A 262 10.50 8.23 1.93
C TYR A 262 11.22 9.48 2.44
N GLU A 263 10.99 10.63 1.80
CA GLU A 263 11.56 11.92 2.22
C GLU A 263 10.73 12.55 3.35
N ASP A 264 11.41 13.28 4.25
CA ASP A 264 10.73 14.05 5.28
C ASP A 264 9.95 15.20 4.65
N SER A 265 8.67 15.29 5.03
CA SER A 265 7.70 16.25 4.51
C SER A 265 7.16 17.18 5.59
N SER A 266 7.80 17.19 6.76
CA SER A 266 7.45 18.06 7.88
C SER A 266 7.32 19.54 7.49
N ASN A 267 8.16 20.00 6.55
CA ASN A 267 8.19 21.38 6.06
C ASN A 267 7.24 21.67 4.87
N LEU A 268 6.57 20.65 4.32
CA LEU A 268 5.65 20.86 3.21
C LEU A 268 4.33 21.45 3.71
N ASP A 269 3.91 22.55 3.07
CA ASP A 269 2.58 23.12 3.30
C ASP A 269 1.50 22.08 2.99
N PRO A 270 0.68 21.64 3.97
CA PRO A 270 -0.37 20.64 3.77
C PRO A 270 -1.47 21.05 2.77
N THR A 271 -1.49 22.31 2.32
CA THR A 271 -2.44 22.84 1.34
C THR A 271 -1.85 22.99 -0.06
N SER A 272 -0.57 22.68 -0.23
CA SER A 272 0.15 22.78 -1.51
C SER A 272 -0.19 21.66 -2.48
N ASP A 273 -0.07 21.95 -3.79
CA ASP A 273 -0.24 20.95 -4.85
C ASP A 273 0.81 19.81 -4.72
N ALA A 274 2.04 20.15 -4.29
CA ALA A 274 3.08 19.18 -3.99
C ALA A 274 2.70 18.23 -2.84
N SER A 275 2.10 18.77 -1.76
CA SER A 275 1.57 17.92 -0.68
C SER A 275 0.46 17.01 -1.16
N GLU A 276 -0.38 17.49 -2.09
CA GLU A 276 -1.43 16.67 -2.67
C GLU A 276 -0.88 15.54 -3.55
N LYS A 277 0.14 15.83 -4.37
CA LYS A 277 0.83 14.84 -5.20
C LYS A 277 1.55 13.81 -4.35
N ARG A 278 2.24 14.23 -3.28
CA ARG A 278 2.89 13.32 -2.31
C ARG A 278 1.92 12.32 -1.69
N VAL A 279 0.69 12.72 -1.36
CA VAL A 279 -0.32 11.79 -0.84
C VAL A 279 -0.62 10.67 -1.84
N VAL A 280 -0.70 11.00 -3.13
CA VAL A 280 -0.89 10.00 -4.19
C VAL A 280 0.36 9.13 -4.32
N SER A 281 1.57 9.71 -4.24
CA SER A 281 2.82 8.95 -4.23
C SER A 281 2.89 7.94 -3.08
N VAL A 282 2.55 8.35 -1.86
CA VAL A 282 2.54 7.46 -0.68
C VAL A 282 1.52 6.34 -0.84
N LEU A 283 0.33 6.65 -1.35
CA LEU A 283 -0.70 5.65 -1.60
C LEU A 283 -0.29 4.67 -2.70
N HIS A 284 0.37 5.15 -3.75
CA HIS A 284 0.88 4.31 -4.82
C HIS A 284 1.94 3.36 -4.29
N GLU A 285 2.97 3.90 -3.62
CA GLU A 285 4.05 3.10 -3.03
C GLU A 285 3.50 2.08 -2.02
N LEU A 286 2.56 2.48 -1.17
CA LEU A 286 1.91 1.58 -0.21
C LEU A 286 1.27 0.38 -0.90
N LEU A 287 0.49 0.62 -1.95
CA LEU A 287 -0.20 -0.47 -2.62
C LEU A 287 0.81 -1.31 -3.41
N SER A 288 1.84 -0.71 -4.02
CA SER A 288 2.91 -1.46 -4.69
C SER A 288 3.71 -2.37 -3.74
N ILE A 289 3.83 -2.06 -2.44
CA ILE A 289 4.48 -2.98 -1.48
C ILE A 289 3.57 -4.11 -0.99
N PHE A 290 2.27 -4.07 -1.25
CA PHE A 290 1.35 -5.15 -0.86
C PHE A 290 1.38 -6.30 -1.87
N VAL A 291 1.26 -7.53 -1.36
CA VAL A 291 1.32 -8.78 -2.14
C VAL A 291 0.32 -8.76 -3.30
N GLU A 292 -0.89 -8.29 -3.05
CA GLU A 292 -1.99 -8.27 -4.03
C GLU A 292 -2.21 -6.89 -4.66
N HIS A 293 -1.25 -5.97 -4.50
CA HIS A 293 -1.36 -4.56 -4.91
C HIS A 293 -2.64 -3.85 -4.47
N SER A 294 -3.27 -4.36 -3.41
CA SER A 294 -4.58 -3.95 -2.97
C SER A 294 -4.77 -4.09 -1.47
N ALA A 295 -5.70 -3.30 -0.91
CA ALA A 295 -6.06 -3.41 0.50
C ALA A 295 -7.46 -2.89 0.80
N GLU A 296 -8.06 -3.43 1.87
CA GLU A 296 -9.31 -2.89 2.39
C GLU A 296 -9.11 -1.44 2.86
N ARG A 297 -9.97 -0.55 2.39
CA ARG A 297 -10.01 0.86 2.76
C ARG A 297 -10.01 1.09 4.27
N LYS A 298 -10.79 0.32 5.02
CA LYS A 298 -10.85 0.44 6.50
C LYS A 298 -9.49 0.14 7.15
N LYS A 299 -8.68 -0.72 6.53
CA LYS A 299 -7.31 -1.02 6.95
C LYS A 299 -6.38 0.13 6.58
N LEU A 300 -6.50 0.71 5.39
CA LEU A 300 -5.72 1.90 5.02
C LEU A 300 -5.97 3.11 5.95
N LEU A 301 -7.18 3.24 6.50
CA LEU A 301 -7.51 4.32 7.43
C LEU A 301 -6.74 4.25 8.76
N CYS A 302 -6.19 3.11 9.16
CA CYS A 302 -5.38 3.02 10.38
C CYS A 302 -4.04 3.76 10.24
N LEU A 303 -3.53 3.94 9.02
CA LEU A 303 -2.28 4.65 8.71
C LEU A 303 -2.45 6.18 8.70
N ARG A 304 -3.70 6.67 8.80
CA ARG A 304 -4.03 8.11 8.73
C ARG A 304 -3.24 8.94 9.73
N ASN A 305 -3.14 8.46 10.97
CA ASN A 305 -2.48 9.20 12.04
C ASN A 305 -0.96 9.18 11.85
N SER A 306 -0.41 8.05 11.40
CA SER A 306 1.01 7.84 11.17
C SER A 306 1.58 8.66 10.02
N TRP A 307 0.77 9.03 9.01
CA TRP A 307 1.24 9.78 7.83
C TRP A 307 0.93 11.25 7.84
N GLY A 308 0.24 11.74 8.87
CA GLY A 308 -0.03 13.17 8.99
C GLY A 308 -1.03 13.79 8.05
N CYS A 309 -1.58 12.99 7.16
CA CYS A 309 -2.52 13.44 6.13
C CYS A 309 -3.93 13.53 6.73
N ARG A 310 -4.14 14.50 7.63
CA ARG A 310 -5.37 14.60 8.44
C ARG A 310 -6.65 14.84 7.61
N ARG A 311 -6.57 15.59 6.50
CA ARG A 311 -7.75 15.98 5.69
C ARG A 311 -7.76 15.40 4.28
N SER A 312 -6.61 15.39 3.59
CA SER A 312 -6.51 14.97 2.18
C SER A 312 -6.69 13.46 1.94
N LEU A 313 -6.25 12.59 2.85
CA LEU A 313 -6.35 11.14 2.65
C LEU A 313 -7.81 10.70 2.70
N GLN A 314 -8.59 11.26 3.63
CA GLN A 314 -10.01 10.95 3.74
C GLN A 314 -10.79 11.41 2.51
N SER A 315 -10.52 12.60 1.97
CA SER A 315 -11.21 13.05 0.75
C SER A 315 -10.82 12.23 -0.47
N LYS A 316 -9.54 11.89 -0.65
CA LYS A 316 -9.05 11.08 -1.79
C LYS A 316 -9.45 9.61 -1.72
N LEU A 317 -9.50 9.06 -0.51
CA LEU A 317 -10.17 7.79 -0.30
C LEU A 317 -11.68 7.97 -0.59
N ARG A 318 -12.37 8.99 -0.03
CA ARG A 318 -13.85 9.11 -0.11
C ARG A 318 -14.37 9.46 -1.50
N HIS A 319 -13.55 10.11 -2.33
CA HIS A 319 -13.93 10.57 -3.66
C HIS A 319 -12.97 10.04 -4.72
N ARG A 320 -13.54 9.34 -5.70
CA ARG A 320 -12.87 8.76 -6.86
C ARG A 320 -12.16 9.83 -7.69
N GLY A 321 -10.84 9.71 -7.82
CA GLY A 321 -10.06 10.40 -8.83
C GLY A 321 -9.77 9.48 -10.03
N PRO A 322 -9.39 10.03 -11.19
CA PRO A 322 -8.97 9.29 -12.39
C PRO A 322 -7.50 8.83 -12.36
N SER A 323 -6.88 8.76 -11.18
CA SER A 323 -5.46 8.40 -11.00
C SER A 323 -5.27 6.88 -11.01
N ALA A 324 -4.02 6.40 -11.17
CA ALA A 324 -3.60 4.99 -11.06
C ALA A 324 -4.03 4.21 -9.78
N LEU A 325 -4.74 4.88 -8.87
CA LEU A 325 -5.33 4.33 -7.66
C LEU A 325 -6.85 4.14 -7.86
N GLU A 326 -7.29 2.92 -8.08
CA GLU A 326 -8.71 2.61 -8.07
C GLU A 326 -9.16 2.23 -6.65
N CYS A 327 -9.78 3.18 -5.93
CA CYS A 327 -10.49 2.89 -4.68
C CYS A 327 -11.96 2.53 -4.97
N LYS A 328 -12.26 1.23 -4.94
CA LYS A 328 -13.64 0.71 -4.85
C LYS A 328 -14.14 0.78 -3.41
N LYS A 329 -15.48 0.73 -3.24
CA LYS A 329 -16.22 1.01 -1.98
C LYS A 329 -15.50 0.57 -0.69
N GLU A 330 -14.86 -0.60 -0.71
CA GLU A 330 -14.11 -1.14 0.43
C GLU A 330 -12.64 -1.50 0.12
N VAL A 331 -12.14 -1.43 -1.11
CA VAL A 331 -10.78 -1.89 -1.51
C VAL A 331 -10.10 -0.85 -2.41
N CYS A 332 -8.82 -0.57 -2.20
CA CYS A 332 -8.00 0.25 -3.10
C CYS A 332 -6.94 -0.60 -3.80
N GLN A 333 -6.64 -0.31 -5.07
CA GLN A 333 -5.66 -1.04 -5.91
C GLN A 333 -4.83 -0.08 -6.78
N VAL A 334 -3.60 -0.48 -7.12
CA VAL A 334 -2.77 0.15 -8.17
C VAL A 334 -2.75 -0.73 -9.43
N ASP A 335 -2.87 -0.10 -10.60
CA ASP A 335 -2.66 -0.77 -11.89
C ASP A 335 -1.23 -0.50 -12.38
N GLU A 336 -0.46 -1.57 -12.62
CA GLU A 336 0.92 -1.50 -13.12
C GLU A 336 1.01 -1.77 -14.64
N GLY A 337 -0.11 -1.87 -15.36
CA GLY A 337 -0.11 -1.88 -16.82
C GLY A 337 0.59 -3.09 -17.43
N VAL A 338 0.43 -4.28 -16.85
CA VAL A 338 0.84 -5.53 -17.51
C VAL A 338 -0.10 -5.75 -18.69
N GLY A 339 0.37 -5.42 -19.89
CA GLY A 339 -0.24 -5.80 -21.14
C GLY A 339 -0.40 -7.31 -21.17
N SER A 340 -1.65 -7.79 -21.18
CA SER A 340 -1.93 -9.13 -21.64
C SER A 340 -1.70 -9.15 -23.15
N ASP A 341 -0.49 -9.51 -23.58
CA ASP A 341 -0.26 -10.04 -24.92
C ASP A 341 -1.04 -11.36 -25.00
N ILE A 342 -2.30 -11.25 -25.41
CA ILE A 342 -3.04 -12.39 -25.93
C ILE A 342 -2.74 -12.38 -27.43
N GLU A 343 -1.86 -13.27 -27.85
CA GLU A 343 -1.74 -13.69 -29.24
C GLU A 343 -3.13 -14.15 -29.71
N GLU A 344 -3.84 -13.29 -30.43
CA GLU A 344 -4.95 -13.71 -31.27
C GLU A 344 -4.33 -14.45 -32.46
N GLN A 345 -4.29 -15.78 -32.32
CA GLN A 345 -4.01 -16.69 -33.41
C GLN A 345 -5.20 -16.65 -34.37
N GLU A 346 -5.02 -15.97 -35.50
CA GLU A 346 -5.94 -15.99 -36.64
C GLU A 346 -6.01 -17.42 -37.20
N ASP A 347 -7.08 -18.16 -36.87
CA ASP A 347 -7.48 -19.33 -37.65
C ASP A 347 -8.52 -18.89 -38.69
N GLU A 348 -8.05 -18.85 -39.95
CA GLU A 348 -8.86 -18.76 -41.15
C GLU A 348 -9.77 -20.00 -41.27
N ASP A 349 -11.09 -19.83 -41.08
CA ASP A 349 -12.08 -20.76 -41.60
C ASP A 349 -12.81 -20.14 -42.80
N GLN A 350 -12.18 -20.29 -43.97
CA GLN A 350 -12.87 -20.27 -45.26
C GLN A 350 -13.63 -21.60 -45.45
N ARG A 351 -14.97 -21.56 -45.31
CA ARG A 351 -15.93 -22.09 -46.31
C ARG A 351 -17.33 -22.24 -45.73
N CYS A 352 -18.26 -21.55 -46.40
CA CYS A 352 -19.56 -22.00 -46.90
C CYS A 352 -20.68 -21.03 -46.52
N SER A 353 -21.00 -20.11 -47.43
CA SER A 353 -22.28 -20.14 -48.16
C SER A 353 -22.38 -18.94 -49.09
N SER A 354 -22.72 -19.26 -50.36
CA SER A 354 -23.17 -18.38 -51.46
C SER A 354 -22.09 -17.82 -52.39
#